data_AF-A0A6B2CTZ5-F1
#
_entry.id   AF-A0A6B2CTZ5-F1
#
_cell.length_a   1.000
_cell.length_b   1.000
_cell.length_c   1.000
_cell.angle_alpha   90.00
_cell.angle_beta   90.00
_cell.angle_gamma   90.00
#
_symmetry.space_group_name_H-M   'P 1'
#
loop_
_entity.id
_entity.type
_entity.pdbx_description
1 polymer ?
#
loop_
_entity_poly.entity_id
_entity_poly.type
_entity_poly.pdbx_seq_one_letter_code
_entity_poly.pdbx_strand_id
1 'polypeptide(L)'
;MDRNIERKERLELALRLVEKPPTIEEVLEEVSTRGVLRGPVDWVFPAWMLYVEYATQRIIETFQLTEEEKSQLLDFRDTMKRLLLEAWIQAKEKLTSIYKAVVEGTYRIEGKRLYVPDGTWMYINEKTAPKVHIYGISAETCFPDILKLPHKKLELLQLGWRASDEGTTANQPAMGTSQPWQLFAWIATRPGTLYIHIGGVNLTRKGVSMILNMRAKDWKQKWSKDEAIDHVMNYLKLGEWTPIFTMWLGDGESRLNDVLYGRYKLVIASKQPWRLGPMAGRGAALIARGRKTFEKLREVAGTYGTLLDLLGSHKWVSVKLVTDDVFRATYKSKKKRYIDVLRKMYNTANDIINISNKRKTRSKIGKTVTIAGVEMSFCLWGRGSLFARRYVSDSKRALNIASRLETVGIAPNVLRSGDKFVVYVNMSDLLKLAEKDETIRTAMIMYLADKVKNGTPRQREIANRLMKEYPLFNRFIVGTDPYAQLRA
;
A
#
# COMPACT_ATOMS: atom_id res chain seq x y z
N MET A 1 0.32 6.75 -26.08
CA MET A 1 0.11 8.01 -25.36
C MET A 1 1.34 8.86 -25.63
N ASP A 2 1.16 10.07 -26.15
CA ASP A 2 2.27 10.99 -26.38
C ASP A 2 2.94 11.31 -25.03
N ARG A 3 4.27 11.24 -24.99
CA ARG A 3 5.06 11.47 -23.76
C ARG A 3 4.91 12.91 -23.25
N ASN A 4 4.62 13.86 -24.14
CA ASN A 4 4.33 15.24 -23.77
C ASN A 4 2.97 15.35 -23.08
N ILE A 5 1.97 14.58 -23.52
CA ILE A 5 0.67 14.48 -22.85
C ILE A 5 0.84 13.92 -21.43
N GLU A 6 1.59 12.82 -21.25
CA GLU A 6 1.82 12.25 -19.91
C GLU A 6 2.54 13.25 -18.97
N ARG A 7 3.46 14.07 -19.48
CA ARG A 7 4.16 15.08 -18.66
C ARG A 7 3.23 16.22 -18.25
N LYS A 8 2.44 16.72 -19.20
CA LYS A 8 1.43 17.75 -18.94
C LYS A 8 0.42 17.29 -17.88
N GLU A 9 -0.15 16.10 -18.05
CA GLU A 9 -1.08 15.50 -17.07
C GLU A 9 -0.48 15.41 -15.67
N ARG A 10 0.80 15.01 -15.55
CA ARG A 10 1.44 14.95 -14.23
C ARG A 10 1.70 16.34 -13.63
N LEU A 11 2.04 17.34 -14.43
CA LEU A 11 2.20 18.73 -13.98
C LEU A 11 0.86 19.32 -13.52
N GLU A 12 -0.23 19.05 -14.26
CA GLU A 12 -1.60 19.43 -13.85
C GLU A 12 -1.97 18.80 -12.51
N LEU A 13 -1.66 17.51 -12.31
CA LEU A 13 -1.88 16.86 -11.01
C LEU A 13 -1.01 17.45 -9.88
N ALA A 14 0.21 17.89 -10.19
CA ALA A 14 1.13 18.51 -9.23
C ALA A 14 0.69 19.92 -8.82
N LEU A 15 0.07 20.68 -9.73
CA LEU A 15 -0.37 22.06 -9.51
C LEU A 15 -1.88 22.19 -9.25
N ARG A 16 -2.58 21.06 -9.13
CA ARG A 16 -4.03 21.04 -8.86
C ARG A 16 -4.33 21.81 -7.58
N LEU A 17 -5.36 22.67 -7.64
CA LEU A 17 -5.85 23.42 -6.49
C LEU A 17 -6.29 22.48 -5.36
N VAL A 18 -5.95 22.88 -4.14
CA VAL A 18 -6.27 22.17 -2.92
C VAL A 18 -7.37 22.96 -2.22
N GLU A 19 -8.59 22.42 -2.20
CA GLU A 19 -9.76 23.10 -1.62
C GLU A 19 -9.69 23.22 -0.08
N LYS A 20 -9.06 22.23 0.57
CA LYS A 20 -8.91 22.18 2.03
C LYS A 20 -7.49 21.73 2.39
N PRO A 21 -6.87 22.33 3.42
CA PRO A 21 -5.58 21.86 3.91
C PRO A 21 -5.69 20.40 4.36
N PRO A 22 -4.59 19.62 4.29
CA PRO A 22 -4.57 18.25 4.78
C PRO A 22 -4.96 18.18 6.26
N THR A 23 -5.71 17.14 6.64
CA THR A 23 -5.87 16.80 8.07
C THR A 23 -4.84 15.75 8.47
N ILE A 24 -4.53 15.65 9.77
CA ILE A 24 -3.57 14.66 10.25
C ILE A 24 -4.04 13.22 9.98
N GLU A 25 -5.35 12.96 10.04
CA GLU A 25 -5.93 11.64 9.75
C GLU A 25 -5.67 11.23 8.30
N GLU A 26 -5.83 12.15 7.34
CA GLU A 26 -5.56 11.90 5.92
C GLU A 26 -4.08 11.61 5.68
N VAL A 27 -3.20 12.38 6.33
CA VAL A 27 -1.75 12.20 6.25
C VAL A 27 -1.33 10.84 6.81
N LEU A 28 -1.84 10.46 7.98
CA LEU A 28 -1.56 9.16 8.59
C LEU A 28 -2.16 8.00 7.79
N GLU A 29 -3.32 8.17 7.15
CA GLU A 29 -3.89 7.17 6.24
C GLU A 29 -2.97 6.93 5.04
N GLU A 30 -2.46 7.99 4.41
CA GLU A 30 -1.53 7.87 3.28
C GLU A 30 -0.17 7.27 3.71
N VAL A 31 0.39 7.69 4.85
CA VAL A 31 1.66 7.13 5.37
C VAL A 31 1.50 5.66 5.76
N SER A 32 0.42 5.27 6.42
CA SER A 32 0.17 3.88 6.84
C SER A 32 -0.21 2.95 5.68
N THR A 33 -0.73 3.49 4.58
CA THR A 33 -1.11 2.69 3.42
C THR A 33 0.01 2.58 2.39
N ARG A 34 0.78 3.66 2.18
CA ARG A 34 1.74 3.78 1.07
C ARG A 34 3.16 4.13 1.49
N GLY A 35 3.36 4.58 2.73
CA GLY A 35 4.64 5.05 3.25
C GLY A 35 5.09 6.41 2.74
N VAL A 36 4.53 6.91 1.63
CA VAL A 36 4.94 8.14 0.93
C VAL A 36 3.74 9.07 0.79
N LEU A 37 3.95 10.35 1.04
CA LEU A 37 2.97 11.41 0.73
C LEU A 37 3.06 11.79 -0.74
N ARG A 38 1.93 11.68 -1.46
CA ARG A 38 1.82 12.05 -2.88
C ARG A 38 0.54 12.84 -3.13
N GLY A 39 0.64 13.93 -3.86
CA GLY A 39 -0.50 14.81 -4.14
C GLY A 39 -0.05 16.10 -4.81
N PRO A 40 -0.93 17.10 -4.91
CA PRO A 40 -0.54 18.44 -5.32
C PRO A 40 0.54 19.01 -4.41
N VAL A 41 1.38 19.90 -4.94
CA VAL A 41 2.48 20.52 -4.19
C VAL A 41 1.96 21.26 -2.95
N ASP A 42 0.82 21.94 -3.08
CA ASP A 42 0.13 22.66 -2.01
C ASP A 42 -0.55 21.74 -0.98
N TRP A 43 -0.57 20.43 -1.21
CA TRP A 43 -1.02 19.44 -0.22
C TRP A 43 0.17 18.72 0.42
N VAL A 44 1.15 18.32 -0.40
CA VAL A 44 2.28 17.48 0.04
C VAL A 44 3.16 18.19 1.07
N PHE A 45 3.54 19.44 0.83
CA PHE A 45 4.39 20.17 1.77
C PHE A 45 3.68 20.45 3.11
N PRO A 46 2.43 20.95 3.14
CA PRO A 46 1.65 21.03 4.38
C PRO A 46 1.47 19.68 5.08
N ALA A 47 1.22 18.59 4.34
CA ALA A 47 1.12 17.25 4.90
C ALA A 47 2.41 16.78 5.58
N TRP A 48 3.58 17.11 5.01
CA TRP A 48 4.88 16.83 5.62
C TRP A 48 5.09 17.63 6.91
N MET A 49 4.73 18.93 6.92
CA MET A 49 4.83 19.76 8.12
C MET A 49 3.95 19.23 9.26
N LEU A 50 2.69 18.89 8.95
CA LEU A 50 1.77 18.26 9.91
C LEU A 50 2.30 16.93 10.44
N TYR A 51 2.87 16.09 9.56
CA TYR A 51 3.43 14.82 9.99
C TYR A 51 4.63 15.00 10.93
N VAL A 52 5.55 15.93 10.62
CA VAL A 52 6.72 16.21 11.46
C VAL A 52 6.30 16.71 12.84
N GLU A 53 5.31 17.60 12.89
CA GLU A 53 4.73 18.11 14.13
C GLU A 53 4.07 17.00 14.95
N TYR A 54 3.22 16.19 14.30
CA TYR A 54 2.59 15.03 14.92
C TYR A 54 3.62 14.04 15.47
N ALA A 55 4.59 13.61 14.66
CA ALA A 55 5.57 12.61 15.06
C ALA A 55 6.41 13.10 16.24
N THR A 56 6.85 14.36 16.21
CA THR A 56 7.59 15.00 17.31
C THR A 56 6.78 14.99 18.60
N GLN A 57 5.54 15.50 18.55
CA GLN A 57 4.67 15.58 19.72
C GLN A 57 4.43 14.20 20.32
N ARG A 58 4.10 13.22 19.48
CA ARG A 58 3.85 11.85 19.95
C ARG A 58 5.10 11.20 20.54
N ILE A 59 6.29 11.51 20.01
CA ILE A 59 7.55 10.98 20.55
C ILE A 59 7.76 11.54 21.97
N ILE A 60 7.57 12.84 22.16
CA ILE A 60 7.66 13.50 23.48
C ILE A 60 6.69 12.87 24.48
N GLU A 61 5.47 12.55 24.05
CA GLU A 61 4.45 11.93 24.90
C GLU A 61 4.70 10.46 25.24
N THR A 62 5.45 9.75 24.39
CA THR A 62 5.59 8.28 24.48
C THR A 62 6.92 7.85 25.10
N PHE A 63 7.99 8.59 24.82
CA PHE A 63 9.33 8.25 25.28
C PHE A 63 9.71 9.09 26.50
N GLN A 64 10.46 8.50 27.43
CA GLN A 64 11.01 9.22 28.57
C GLN A 64 12.20 10.05 28.10
N LEU A 65 11.98 11.35 27.92
CA LEU A 65 12.97 12.31 27.47
C LEU A 65 13.29 13.31 28.59
N THR A 66 14.55 13.71 28.71
CA THR A 66 14.92 14.87 29.56
C THR A 66 14.43 16.18 28.92
N GLU A 67 14.45 17.27 29.68
CA GLU A 67 14.06 18.58 29.14
C GLU A 67 14.98 19.04 27.99
N GLU A 68 16.27 18.73 28.07
CA GLU A 68 17.22 18.98 26.99
C GLU A 68 16.86 18.20 25.73
N GLU A 69 16.49 16.93 25.86
CA GLU A 69 16.11 16.08 24.72
C GLU A 69 14.79 16.53 24.10
N LYS A 70 13.81 16.94 24.91
CA LYS A 70 12.58 17.55 24.41
C LYS A 70 12.89 18.82 23.63
N SER A 71 13.74 19.69 24.18
CA SER A 71 14.16 20.93 23.54
C SER A 71 14.84 20.68 22.19
N GLN A 72 15.78 19.72 22.13
CA GLN A 72 16.43 19.31 20.87
C GLN A 72 15.43 18.81 19.84
N LEU A 73 14.44 18.00 20.25
CA LEU A 73 13.43 17.48 19.34
C LEU A 73 12.47 18.56 18.82
N LEU A 74 12.15 19.56 19.66
CA LEU A 74 11.37 20.73 19.26
C LEU A 74 12.15 21.63 18.27
N ASP A 75 13.44 21.85 18.50
CA ASP A 75 14.32 22.56 17.56
C ASP A 75 14.40 21.83 16.20
N PHE A 76 14.55 20.51 16.23
CA PHE A 76 14.48 19.68 15.03
C PHE A 76 13.17 19.87 14.26
N ARG A 77 12.03 19.85 14.96
CA ARG A 77 10.71 20.06 14.37
C ARG A 77 10.62 21.43 13.69
N ASP A 78 11.04 22.48 14.39
CA ASP A 78 10.92 23.86 13.92
C ASP A 78 11.86 24.12 12.74
N THR A 79 13.09 23.60 12.80
CA THR A 79 14.04 23.57 11.69
C THR A 79 13.44 22.87 10.47
N MET A 80 12.85 21.70 10.65
CA MET A 80 12.20 20.94 9.58
C MET A 80 11.02 21.70 8.96
N LYS A 81 10.15 22.32 9.78
CA LYS A 81 9.02 23.12 9.28
C LYS A 81 9.50 24.30 8.45
N ARG A 82 10.55 25.01 8.88
CA ARG A 82 11.17 26.09 8.11
C ARG A 82 11.67 25.60 6.75
N LEU A 83 12.48 24.54 6.74
CA LEU A 83 13.01 23.98 5.48
C LEU A 83 11.88 23.56 4.53
N LEU A 84 10.83 22.93 5.05
CA LEU A 84 9.68 22.51 4.26
C LEU A 84 8.92 23.70 3.66
N LEU A 85 8.78 24.80 4.39
CA LEU A 85 8.13 26.02 3.90
C LEU A 85 8.94 26.67 2.76
N GLU A 86 10.25 26.83 2.95
CA GLU A 86 11.14 27.37 1.91
C GLU A 86 11.12 26.49 0.65
N ALA A 87 11.16 25.16 0.84
CA ALA A 87 11.14 24.19 -0.24
C ALA A 87 9.80 24.16 -0.97
N TRP A 88 8.69 24.41 -0.26
CA TRP A 88 7.37 24.51 -0.86
C TRP A 88 7.30 25.67 -1.85
N ILE A 89 7.74 26.87 -1.43
CA ILE A 89 7.75 28.07 -2.26
C ILE A 89 8.56 27.80 -3.54
N GLN A 90 9.80 27.34 -3.39
CA GLN A 90 10.68 27.08 -4.53
C GLN A 90 10.15 25.95 -5.44
N ALA A 91 9.59 24.88 -4.89
CA ALA A 91 9.01 23.80 -5.68
C ALA A 91 7.82 24.28 -6.52
N LYS A 92 6.93 25.07 -5.92
CA LYS A 92 5.74 25.61 -6.57
C LYS A 92 6.09 26.55 -7.72
N GLU A 93 7.04 27.46 -7.50
CA GLU A 93 7.54 28.37 -8.54
C GLU A 93 8.11 27.59 -9.72
N LYS A 94 9.02 26.66 -9.46
CA LYS A 94 9.66 25.85 -10.51
C LYS A 94 8.66 25.00 -11.29
N LEU A 95 7.74 24.33 -10.59
CA LEU A 95 6.69 23.53 -11.24
C LEU A 95 5.76 24.38 -12.11
N THR A 96 5.40 25.58 -11.63
CA THR A 96 4.55 26.52 -12.37
C THR A 96 5.24 27.02 -13.63
N SER A 97 6.52 27.38 -13.53
CA SER A 97 7.33 27.79 -14.69
C SER A 97 7.43 26.67 -15.73
N ILE A 98 7.73 25.45 -15.28
CA ILE A 98 7.78 24.26 -16.15
C ILE A 98 6.43 24.02 -16.83
N TYR A 99 5.33 24.10 -16.08
CA TYR A 99 3.99 23.89 -16.62
C TYR A 99 3.64 24.92 -17.70
N LYS A 100 3.88 26.22 -17.46
CA LYS A 100 3.63 27.28 -18.45
C LYS A 100 4.38 27.02 -19.74
N ALA A 101 5.68 26.75 -19.65
CA ALA A 101 6.48 26.48 -20.85
C ALA A 101 6.01 25.23 -21.61
N VAL A 102 5.58 24.18 -20.91
CA VAL A 102 5.02 22.96 -21.53
C VAL A 102 3.69 23.24 -22.24
N VAL A 103 2.83 24.09 -21.67
CA VAL A 103 1.55 24.47 -22.29
C VAL A 103 1.76 25.37 -23.50
N GLU A 104 2.69 26.32 -23.42
CA GLU A 104 2.99 27.29 -24.48
C GLU A 104 3.93 26.72 -25.57
N GLY A 105 4.55 25.56 -25.32
CA GLY A 105 5.50 24.94 -26.25
C GLY A 105 6.86 25.63 -26.31
N THR A 106 7.21 26.44 -25.30
CA THR A 106 8.44 27.25 -25.25
C THR A 106 9.64 26.55 -24.59
N TYR A 107 9.48 25.28 -24.22
CA TYR A 107 10.56 24.48 -23.60
C TYR A 107 11.49 23.86 -24.65
N ARG A 108 12.73 23.57 -24.25
CA ARG A 108 13.70 22.79 -25.04
C ARG A 108 14.06 21.49 -24.32
N ILE A 109 14.29 20.42 -25.07
CA ILE A 109 14.77 19.14 -24.53
C ILE A 109 16.20 18.91 -25.00
N GLU A 110 17.10 18.68 -24.07
CA GLU A 110 18.49 18.30 -24.34
C GLU A 110 18.85 17.08 -23.51
N GLY A 111 19.11 15.97 -24.19
CA GLY A 111 19.37 14.67 -23.55
C GLY A 111 18.25 14.25 -22.58
N LYS A 112 18.56 14.16 -21.29
CA LYS A 112 17.63 13.76 -20.22
C LYS A 112 17.08 14.95 -19.43
N ARG A 113 17.06 16.15 -20.01
CA ARG A 113 16.61 17.37 -19.35
C ARG A 113 15.63 18.13 -20.23
N LEU A 114 14.61 18.67 -19.58
CA LEU A 114 13.70 19.66 -20.13
C LEU A 114 14.06 21.01 -19.50
N TYR A 115 14.38 21.99 -20.33
CA TYR A 115 14.73 23.34 -19.93
C TYR A 115 13.63 24.30 -20.32
N VAL A 116 13.41 25.30 -19.48
CA VAL A 116 12.49 26.42 -19.75
C VAL A 116 13.25 27.75 -19.81
N PRO A 117 12.65 28.81 -20.39
CA PRO A 117 13.36 30.06 -20.69
C PRO A 117 14.00 30.75 -19.47
N ASP A 118 13.43 30.60 -18.27
CA ASP A 118 13.95 31.19 -17.03
C ASP A 118 15.16 30.43 -16.43
N GLY A 119 15.68 29.42 -17.13
CA GLY A 119 16.79 28.58 -16.68
C GLY A 119 16.39 27.43 -15.74
N THR A 120 15.12 27.35 -15.32
CA THR A 120 14.59 26.19 -14.61
C THR A 120 14.62 24.98 -15.52
N TRP A 121 14.87 23.81 -14.93
CA TRP A 121 14.89 22.56 -15.68
C TRP A 121 14.38 21.39 -14.84
N MET A 122 13.91 20.38 -15.55
CA MET A 122 13.42 19.13 -15.00
C MET A 122 14.19 17.96 -15.61
N TYR A 123 14.65 17.04 -14.77
CA TYR A 123 15.19 15.78 -15.25
C TYR A 123 14.06 14.90 -15.81
N ILE A 124 14.22 14.41 -17.03
CA ILE A 124 13.27 13.54 -17.72
C ILE A 124 13.99 12.24 -18.10
N ASN A 125 13.62 11.15 -17.43
CA ASN A 125 14.16 9.81 -17.70
C ASN A 125 13.01 8.89 -18.08
N GLU A 126 13.26 7.98 -19.02
CA GLU A 126 12.27 6.98 -19.43
C GLU A 126 11.99 5.96 -18.32
N LYS A 127 12.98 5.70 -17.44
CA LYS A 127 12.90 4.65 -16.42
C LYS A 127 12.43 5.15 -15.04
N THR A 128 12.47 6.46 -14.78
CA THR A 128 12.14 7.04 -13.48
C THR A 128 11.17 8.19 -13.62
N ALA A 129 10.48 8.54 -12.53
CA ALA A 129 9.66 9.75 -12.51
C ALA A 129 10.53 10.97 -12.86
N PRO A 130 10.00 11.95 -13.63
CA PRO A 130 10.67 13.22 -13.82
C PRO A 130 10.95 13.89 -12.47
N LYS A 131 12.03 14.65 -12.36
CA LYS A 131 12.47 15.25 -11.10
C LYS A 131 12.79 16.72 -11.27
N VAL A 132 12.27 17.54 -10.38
CA VAL A 132 12.62 18.96 -10.25
C VAL A 132 13.51 19.12 -9.03
N HIS A 133 14.67 19.76 -9.21
CA HIS A 133 15.62 19.99 -8.13
C HIS A 133 15.26 21.23 -7.33
N ILE A 134 15.47 21.11 -6.02
CA ILE A 134 15.42 22.21 -5.06
C ILE A 134 16.86 22.50 -4.65
N TYR A 135 17.23 23.78 -4.56
CA TYR A 135 18.59 24.25 -4.33
C TYR A 135 18.65 25.15 -3.10
N GLY A 136 19.72 24.99 -2.31
CA GLY A 136 20.06 25.89 -1.21
C GLY A 136 19.26 25.69 0.08
N ILE A 137 18.42 24.66 0.17
CA ILE A 137 17.53 24.45 1.33
C ILE A 137 18.06 23.31 2.19
N SER A 138 18.86 23.70 3.19
CA SER A 138 19.47 22.78 4.14
C SER A 138 19.72 23.42 5.50
N ALA A 139 19.79 22.61 6.54
CA ALA A 139 20.19 23.05 7.88
C ALA A 139 20.93 21.94 8.64
N GLU A 140 21.61 22.33 9.70
CA GLU A 140 22.07 21.43 10.75
C GLU A 140 21.13 21.51 11.95
N THR A 141 20.85 20.38 12.58
CA THR A 141 20.04 20.27 13.80
C THR A 141 20.43 18.99 14.55
N CYS A 142 20.04 18.87 15.81
CA CYS A 142 20.32 17.70 16.64
C CYS A 142 19.06 16.85 16.82
N PHE A 143 19.20 15.52 16.82
CA PHE A 143 18.13 14.61 17.19
C PHE A 143 18.55 13.77 18.41
N PRO A 144 17.78 13.76 19.51
CA PRO A 144 18.16 13.09 20.74
C PRO A 144 18.13 11.56 20.63
N ASP A 145 18.80 10.86 21.55
CA ASP A 145 18.65 9.40 21.70
C ASP A 145 17.31 9.07 22.39
N ILE A 146 16.25 9.02 21.59
CA ILE A 146 14.90 8.70 22.07
C ILE A 146 14.72 7.21 22.39
N LEU A 147 15.57 6.32 21.86
CA LEU A 147 15.36 4.88 21.97
C LEU A 147 16.03 4.28 23.21
N LYS A 148 17.06 4.94 23.75
CA LYS A 148 17.82 4.50 24.94
C LYS A 148 18.24 3.03 24.87
N LEU A 149 18.63 2.58 23.67
CA LEU A 149 18.96 1.19 23.43
C LEU A 149 20.38 0.87 23.90
N PRO A 150 20.63 -0.34 24.42
CA PRO A 150 21.99 -0.82 24.62
C PRO A 150 22.79 -0.75 23.32
N HIS A 151 24.08 -0.40 23.41
CA HIS A 151 24.96 -0.18 22.25
C HIS A 151 24.90 -1.33 21.22
N LYS A 152 24.95 -2.58 21.69
CA LYS A 152 24.86 -3.77 20.85
C LYS A 152 23.56 -3.84 20.04
N LYS A 153 22.42 -3.51 20.67
CA LYS A 153 21.11 -3.54 19.98
C LYS A 153 20.98 -2.40 18.98
N LEU A 154 21.48 -1.21 19.34
CA LEU A 154 21.57 -0.10 18.40
C LEU A 154 22.38 -0.52 17.18
N GLU A 155 23.61 -1.01 17.36
CA GLU A 155 24.52 -1.42 16.28
C GLU A 155 23.89 -2.43 15.31
N LEU A 156 23.12 -3.40 15.81
CA LEU A 156 22.39 -4.36 14.97
C LEU A 156 21.32 -3.68 14.08
N LEU A 157 20.60 -2.69 14.60
CA LEU A 157 19.66 -1.89 13.81
C LEU A 157 20.41 -1.06 12.76
N GLN A 158 21.55 -0.47 13.13
CA GLN A 158 22.39 0.33 12.24
C GLN A 158 22.92 -0.50 11.07
N LEU A 159 23.37 -1.73 11.35
CA LEU A 159 23.88 -2.68 10.37
C LEU A 159 22.82 -3.04 9.31
N GLY A 160 21.58 -3.28 9.73
CA GLY A 160 20.50 -3.57 8.79
C GLY A 160 20.13 -2.38 7.91
N TRP A 161 20.11 -1.15 8.46
CA TRP A 161 19.95 0.06 7.65
C TRP A 161 21.08 0.19 6.62
N ARG A 162 22.32 -0.09 7.03
CA ARG A 162 23.49 -0.07 6.15
C ARG A 162 23.39 -1.06 4.99
N ALA A 163 22.88 -2.27 5.25
CA ALA A 163 22.64 -3.27 4.22
C ALA A 163 21.50 -2.89 3.24
N SER A 164 20.81 -1.78 3.49
CA SER A 164 19.55 -1.37 2.84
C SER A 164 19.69 -0.03 2.13
N ASP A 165 18.71 0.87 2.24
CA ASP A 165 18.68 2.19 1.61
C ASP A 165 19.81 3.15 2.05
N GLU A 166 20.50 2.89 3.17
CA GLU A 166 21.54 3.77 3.68
C GLU A 166 22.76 3.83 2.74
N GLY A 167 23.09 5.05 2.35
CA GLY A 167 24.28 5.42 1.60
C GLY A 167 25.39 5.96 2.49
N THR A 168 26.41 6.51 1.84
CA THR A 168 27.56 7.10 2.51
C THR A 168 27.92 8.40 1.81
N THR A 169 28.11 9.47 2.59
CA THR A 169 28.53 10.79 2.10
C THR A 169 29.64 11.29 3.00
N ALA A 170 30.81 11.59 2.45
CA ALA A 170 31.98 12.02 3.23
C ALA A 170 32.30 11.07 4.41
N ASN A 171 32.24 9.76 4.17
CA ASN A 171 32.43 8.70 5.17
C ASN A 171 31.42 8.69 6.34
N GLN A 172 30.34 9.45 6.24
CA GLN A 172 29.25 9.48 7.22
C GLN A 172 28.01 8.74 6.67
N PRO A 173 27.22 8.08 7.54
CA PRO A 173 25.94 7.49 7.15
C PRO A 173 25.01 8.55 6.56
N ALA A 174 24.41 8.24 5.42
CA ALA A 174 23.49 9.15 4.73
C ALA A 174 22.25 8.41 4.23
N MET A 175 21.11 9.10 4.20
CA MET A 175 19.84 8.51 3.80
C MET A 175 19.06 9.51 2.96
N GLY A 176 18.61 9.07 1.78
CA GLY A 176 17.68 9.80 0.93
C GLY A 176 16.33 9.11 0.95
N THR A 177 15.26 9.81 1.32
CA THR A 177 13.92 9.22 1.39
C THR A 177 12.82 10.19 0.96
N SER A 178 11.71 9.62 0.50
CA SER A 178 10.43 10.31 0.30
C SER A 178 9.38 9.89 1.32
N GLN A 179 9.77 9.12 2.35
CA GLN A 179 8.86 8.51 3.32
C GLN A 179 8.98 9.20 4.68
N PRO A 180 7.92 9.87 5.19
CA PRO A 180 7.99 10.58 6.46
C PRO A 180 8.35 9.69 7.65
N TRP A 181 7.80 8.47 7.71
CA TRP A 181 8.12 7.54 8.79
C TRP A 181 9.58 7.06 8.73
N GLN A 182 10.18 6.96 7.54
CA GLN A 182 11.55 6.48 7.35
C GLN A 182 12.57 7.52 7.82
N LEU A 183 12.25 8.81 7.69
CA LEU A 183 13.02 9.93 8.28
C LEU A 183 13.27 9.68 9.78
N PHE A 184 12.20 9.57 10.57
CA PHE A 184 12.32 9.37 12.01
C PHE A 184 12.89 8.01 12.37
N ALA A 185 12.45 6.94 11.68
CA ALA A 185 12.91 5.59 11.96
C ALA A 185 14.44 5.44 11.74
N TRP A 186 14.98 6.06 10.69
CA TRP A 186 16.42 6.03 10.42
C TRP A 186 17.20 6.90 11.41
N ILE A 187 16.78 8.17 11.60
CA ILE A 187 17.46 9.10 12.51
C ILE A 187 17.50 8.58 13.95
N ALA A 188 16.45 7.90 14.42
CA ALA A 188 16.44 7.33 15.76
C ALA A 188 17.56 6.30 15.99
N THR A 189 18.17 5.77 14.92
CA THR A 189 19.35 4.89 14.99
C THR A 189 20.68 5.64 14.81
N ARG A 190 20.66 6.96 14.68
CA ARG A 190 21.80 7.88 14.50
C ARG A 190 21.59 9.16 15.33
N PRO A 191 21.41 9.06 16.66
CA PRO A 191 21.23 10.25 17.49
C PRO A 191 22.46 11.16 17.43
N GLY A 192 22.25 12.46 17.63
CA GLY A 192 23.27 13.51 17.51
C GLY A 192 23.00 14.46 16.35
N THR A 193 24.07 15.08 15.86
CA THR A 193 24.04 16.14 14.85
C THR A 193 23.71 15.58 13.47
N LEU A 194 22.74 16.20 12.82
CA LEU A 194 22.26 15.86 11.49
C LEU A 194 22.39 17.05 10.56
N TYR A 195 22.85 16.80 9.35
CA TYR A 195 22.68 17.72 8.22
C TYR A 195 21.49 17.24 7.38
N ILE A 196 20.52 18.11 7.14
CA ILE A 196 19.29 17.82 6.39
C ILE A 196 19.21 18.73 5.17
N HIS A 197 18.83 18.17 4.02
CA HIS A 197 18.67 18.89 2.76
C HIS A 197 17.45 18.39 1.97
N ILE A 198 16.57 19.30 1.56
CA ILE A 198 15.44 18.98 0.68
C ILE A 198 15.92 19.10 -0.77
N GLY A 199 16.16 17.95 -1.42
CA GLY A 199 16.87 17.90 -2.70
C GLY A 199 15.99 17.92 -3.94
N GLY A 200 14.68 18.01 -3.79
CA GLY A 200 13.74 18.16 -4.91
C GLY A 200 12.42 17.43 -4.73
N VAL A 201 11.66 17.40 -5.82
CA VAL A 201 10.38 16.69 -5.93
C VAL A 201 10.37 15.76 -7.14
N ASN A 202 9.80 14.57 -6.98
CA ASN A 202 9.50 13.67 -8.09
C ASN A 202 8.09 13.95 -8.60
N LEU A 203 7.94 13.98 -9.93
CA LEU A 203 6.68 14.15 -10.63
C LEU A 203 6.04 12.79 -10.93
N THR A 204 5.13 12.37 -10.06
CA THR A 204 4.46 11.06 -10.10
C THR A 204 3.14 11.13 -10.85
N ARG A 205 2.51 9.97 -11.09
CA ARG A 205 1.13 9.88 -11.63
C ARG A 205 0.04 10.28 -10.62
N LYS A 206 0.43 10.77 -9.44
CA LYS A 206 -0.47 11.23 -8.36
C LYS A 206 -0.08 12.63 -7.86
N GLY A 207 0.57 13.43 -8.69
CA GLY A 207 1.17 14.70 -8.28
C GLY A 207 2.63 14.52 -7.83
N VAL A 208 3.10 15.33 -6.89
CA VAL A 208 4.50 15.34 -6.44
C VAL A 208 4.76 14.37 -5.27
N SER A 209 6.02 14.00 -5.09
CA SER A 209 6.54 13.45 -3.83
C SER A 209 7.90 14.08 -3.53
N MET A 210 8.13 14.51 -2.29
CA MET A 210 9.37 15.16 -1.88
C MET A 210 10.54 14.18 -1.73
N ILE A 211 11.76 14.63 -2.01
CA ILE A 211 13.01 13.93 -1.70
C ILE A 211 13.76 14.71 -0.64
N LEU A 212 13.95 14.08 0.51
CA LEU A 212 14.72 14.58 1.63
C LEU A 212 16.00 13.74 1.78
N ASN A 213 17.12 14.41 2.01
CA ASN A 213 18.41 13.77 2.25
C ASN A 213 18.94 14.17 3.61
N MET A 214 19.58 13.22 4.28
CA MET A 214 20.14 13.38 5.61
C MET A 214 21.54 12.82 5.66
N ARG A 215 22.36 13.39 6.53
CA ARG A 215 23.70 12.90 6.86
C ARG A 215 23.92 13.00 8.37
N ALA A 216 24.27 11.89 9.00
CA ALA A 216 24.55 11.83 10.44
C ALA A 216 26.01 12.21 10.71
N LYS A 217 26.24 13.42 11.22
CA LYS A 217 27.60 14.00 11.30
C LYS A 217 28.47 13.36 12.39
N ASP A 218 27.84 12.94 13.48
CA ASP A 218 28.55 12.37 14.64
C ASP A 218 28.86 10.86 14.46
N TRP A 219 28.42 10.28 13.34
CA TRP A 219 28.61 8.86 13.04
C TRP A 219 29.55 8.66 11.87
N LYS A 220 30.44 7.68 11.99
CA LYS A 220 31.30 7.21 10.88
C LYS A 220 30.80 5.89 10.33
N GLN A 221 30.92 5.72 9.03
CA GLN A 221 30.52 4.49 8.37
C GLN A 221 31.47 3.34 8.73
N LYS A 222 30.95 2.31 9.40
CA LYS A 222 31.73 1.14 9.86
C LYS A 222 31.91 0.04 8.80
N TRP A 223 30.88 -0.16 7.97
CA TRP A 223 30.84 -1.26 7.00
C TRP A 223 30.65 -0.75 5.58
N SER A 224 31.29 -1.40 4.61
CA SER A 224 30.86 -1.34 3.22
C SER A 224 29.46 -1.92 3.06
N LYS A 225 28.82 -1.66 1.91
CA LYS A 225 27.46 -2.15 1.67
C LYS A 225 27.42 -3.67 1.54
N ASP A 226 28.46 -4.25 0.93
CA ASP A 226 28.57 -5.69 0.73
C ASP A 226 28.86 -6.43 2.04
N GLU A 227 29.78 -5.91 2.87
CA GLU A 227 30.05 -6.47 4.20
C GLU A 227 28.79 -6.43 5.08
N ALA A 228 28.06 -5.32 5.06
CA ALA A 228 26.83 -5.20 5.84
C ALA A 228 25.78 -6.25 5.43
N ILE A 229 25.62 -6.51 4.13
CA ILE A 229 24.74 -7.57 3.62
C ILE A 229 25.19 -8.94 4.14
N ASP A 230 26.49 -9.27 4.06
CA ASP A 230 27.00 -10.56 4.53
C ASP A 230 26.83 -10.73 6.04
N HIS A 231 27.11 -9.69 6.83
CA HIS A 231 26.90 -9.70 8.26
C HIS A 231 25.42 -9.91 8.62
N VAL A 232 24.49 -9.19 7.97
CA VAL A 232 23.04 -9.39 8.18
C VAL A 232 22.65 -10.85 7.95
N MET A 233 23.12 -11.45 6.85
CA MET A 233 22.79 -12.83 6.52
C MET A 233 23.42 -13.83 7.49
N ASN A 234 24.62 -13.56 8.00
CA ASN A 234 25.27 -14.39 9.01
C ASN A 234 24.55 -14.31 10.36
N TYR A 235 24.17 -13.11 10.81
CA TYR A 235 23.33 -12.94 12.01
C TYR A 235 22.00 -13.69 11.89
N LEU A 236 21.35 -13.60 10.72
CA LEU A 236 20.10 -14.31 10.47
C LEU A 236 20.26 -15.84 10.59
N LYS A 237 21.35 -16.42 10.06
CA LYS A 237 21.66 -17.85 10.20
C LYS A 237 21.86 -18.27 11.66
N LEU A 238 22.42 -17.38 12.48
CA LEU A 238 22.62 -17.58 13.92
C LEU A 238 21.35 -17.30 14.75
N GLY A 239 20.24 -16.94 14.11
CA GLY A 239 18.96 -16.68 14.79
C GLY A 239 18.79 -15.26 15.32
N GLU A 240 19.68 -14.32 14.98
CA GLU A 240 19.54 -12.90 15.30
C GLU A 240 18.80 -12.17 14.17
N TRP A 241 17.58 -11.70 14.45
CA TRP A 241 16.67 -11.12 13.44
C TRP A 241 16.69 -9.59 13.39
N THR A 242 17.35 -8.91 14.33
CA THR A 242 17.37 -7.45 14.42
C THR A 242 17.94 -6.79 13.14
N PRO A 243 19.06 -7.25 12.56
CA PRO A 243 19.59 -6.62 11.34
C PRO A 243 18.72 -6.87 10.11
N ILE A 244 18.15 -8.07 9.94
CA ILE A 244 17.27 -8.34 8.79
C ILE A 244 15.97 -7.53 8.88
N PHE A 245 15.53 -7.20 10.10
CA PHE A 245 14.34 -6.38 10.32
C PHE A 245 14.52 -4.97 9.76
N THR A 246 15.57 -4.23 10.12
CA THR A 246 15.81 -2.89 9.56
C THR A 246 16.22 -2.93 8.09
N MET A 247 16.92 -3.99 7.66
CA MET A 247 17.18 -4.20 6.24
C MET A 247 15.87 -4.29 5.43
N TRP A 248 14.89 -5.03 5.94
CA TRP A 248 13.56 -5.12 5.35
C TRP A 248 12.76 -3.80 5.48
N LEU A 249 12.96 -3.01 6.54
CA LEU A 249 12.30 -1.71 6.65
C LEU A 249 12.74 -0.73 5.55
N GLY A 250 13.98 -0.76 5.06
CA GLY A 250 14.37 0.03 3.88
C GLY A 250 13.94 -0.62 2.56
N ASP A 251 14.63 -1.69 2.16
CA ASP A 251 14.51 -2.35 0.85
C ASP A 251 13.44 -3.46 0.75
N GLY A 252 12.74 -3.76 1.86
CA GLY A 252 11.71 -4.79 1.88
C GLY A 252 10.47 -4.45 1.06
N GLU A 253 9.95 -5.45 0.33
CA GLU A 253 8.63 -5.35 -0.28
C GLU A 253 7.56 -5.51 0.79
N SER A 254 6.61 -4.57 0.82
CA SER A 254 5.40 -4.67 1.63
C SER A 254 4.16 -4.62 0.74
N ARG A 255 3.53 -5.78 0.57
CA ARG A 255 2.29 -5.93 -0.21
C ARG A 255 1.13 -6.15 0.74
N LEU A 256 0.50 -5.05 1.18
CA LEU A 256 -0.64 -5.08 2.08
C LEU A 256 -1.74 -6.06 1.65
N ASN A 257 -2.04 -6.10 0.34
CA ASN A 257 -3.01 -7.05 -0.20
C ASN A 257 -2.57 -8.50 0.05
N ASP A 258 -1.30 -8.85 -0.14
CA ASP A 258 -0.81 -10.22 0.10
C ASP A 258 -1.00 -10.61 1.56
N VAL A 259 -0.68 -9.71 2.49
CA VAL A 259 -0.90 -9.88 3.93
C VAL A 259 -2.38 -10.09 4.26
N LEU A 260 -3.27 -9.25 3.75
CA LEU A 260 -4.73 -9.42 3.94
C LEU A 260 -5.24 -10.73 3.35
N TYR A 261 -4.59 -11.19 2.29
CA TYR A 261 -4.83 -12.46 1.62
C TYR A 261 -4.10 -13.65 2.29
N GLY A 262 -3.43 -13.49 3.44
CA GLY A 262 -2.78 -14.61 4.12
C GLY A 262 -1.52 -15.13 3.40
N ARG A 263 -1.01 -14.37 2.42
CA ARG A 263 0.23 -14.67 1.70
C ARG A 263 1.39 -13.97 2.39
N TYR A 264 1.88 -14.56 3.46
CA TYR A 264 2.95 -13.99 4.30
C TYR A 264 4.31 -14.33 3.72
N LYS A 265 4.97 -13.33 3.13
CA LYS A 265 6.31 -13.45 2.56
C LYS A 265 7.15 -12.25 2.99
N LEU A 266 8.36 -12.53 3.46
CA LEU A 266 9.38 -11.52 3.70
C LEU A 266 10.29 -11.48 2.48
N VAL A 267 10.20 -10.40 1.72
CA VAL A 267 10.92 -10.22 0.46
C VAL A 267 11.72 -8.92 0.53
N ILE A 268 12.96 -8.95 0.06
CA ILE A 268 13.84 -7.78 0.03
C ILE A 268 14.33 -7.56 -1.40
N ALA A 269 14.20 -6.33 -1.88
CA ALA A 269 14.76 -5.90 -3.15
C ALA A 269 16.27 -5.74 -3.01
N SER A 270 17.05 -6.18 -4.00
CA SER A 270 18.50 -6.04 -3.98
C SER A 270 19.05 -6.10 -5.41
N LYS A 271 20.21 -5.47 -5.62
CA LYS A 271 20.98 -5.64 -6.87
C LYS A 271 21.57 -7.05 -7.00
N GLN A 272 21.80 -7.71 -5.86
CA GLN A 272 22.37 -9.06 -5.78
C GLN A 272 21.45 -9.96 -4.94
N PRO A 273 20.21 -10.21 -5.40
CA PRO A 273 19.22 -10.95 -4.61
C PRO A 273 19.65 -12.40 -4.30
N TRP A 274 20.48 -13.00 -5.15
CA TRP A 274 21.02 -14.34 -4.94
C TRP A 274 21.89 -14.49 -3.67
N ARG A 275 22.42 -13.38 -3.12
CA ARG A 275 23.14 -13.40 -1.83
C ARG A 275 22.22 -13.51 -0.62
N LEU A 276 20.97 -13.12 -0.77
CA LEU A 276 20.00 -13.05 0.34
C LEU A 276 19.12 -14.31 0.43
N GLY A 277 18.82 -14.92 -0.71
CA GLY A 277 17.98 -16.11 -0.75
C GLY A 277 17.40 -16.41 -2.13
N PRO A 278 16.44 -17.35 -2.21
CA PRO A 278 15.79 -17.71 -3.48
C PRO A 278 15.14 -16.52 -4.17
N MET A 279 15.22 -16.48 -5.49
CA MET A 279 14.63 -15.42 -6.30
C MET A 279 13.10 -15.29 -6.06
N ALA A 280 12.65 -14.07 -5.80
CA ALA A 280 11.24 -13.73 -5.52
C ALA A 280 10.62 -12.78 -6.57
N GLY A 281 11.26 -12.66 -7.73
CA GLY A 281 10.92 -11.69 -8.77
C GLY A 281 12.18 -11.06 -9.35
N ARG A 282 12.03 -10.10 -10.26
CA ARG A 282 13.19 -9.39 -10.83
C ARG A 282 13.84 -8.52 -9.76
N GLY A 283 15.08 -8.83 -9.37
CA GLY A 283 15.85 -8.04 -8.41
C GLY A 283 15.35 -8.14 -6.96
N ALA A 284 14.71 -9.25 -6.58
CA ALA A 284 14.20 -9.44 -5.23
C ALA A 284 14.45 -10.88 -4.74
N ALA A 285 14.70 -11.01 -3.44
CA ALA A 285 14.97 -12.27 -2.77
C ALA A 285 13.91 -12.57 -1.72
N LEU A 286 13.51 -13.84 -1.63
CA LEU A 286 12.66 -14.34 -0.56
C LEU A 286 13.55 -14.71 0.63
N ILE A 287 13.31 -14.05 1.76
CA ILE A 287 14.03 -14.33 3.01
C ILE A 287 13.32 -15.43 3.79
N ALA A 288 12.01 -15.27 4.02
CA ALA A 288 11.23 -16.20 4.82
C ALA A 288 9.72 -16.13 4.49
N ARG A 289 8.95 -17.12 4.97
CA ARG A 289 7.50 -17.22 4.75
C ARG A 289 6.77 -17.61 6.03
N GLY A 290 5.49 -17.25 6.08
CA GLY A 290 4.57 -17.68 7.14
C GLY A 290 4.40 -16.67 8.26
N ARG A 291 3.41 -16.92 9.13
CA ARG A 291 3.06 -16.04 10.26
C ARG A 291 4.22 -15.89 11.25
N LYS A 292 4.89 -17.00 11.57
CA LYS A 292 6.07 -17.05 12.46
C LYS A 292 7.18 -16.08 12.08
N THR A 293 7.37 -15.81 10.79
CA THR A 293 8.35 -14.81 10.32
C THR A 293 8.02 -13.42 10.85
N PHE A 294 6.77 -12.99 10.76
CA PHE A 294 6.34 -11.67 11.20
C PHE A 294 6.24 -11.59 12.72
N GLU A 295 5.95 -12.70 13.40
CA GLU A 295 6.03 -12.80 14.87
C GLU A 295 7.46 -12.53 15.35
N LYS A 296 8.48 -13.13 14.72
CA LYS A 296 9.89 -12.83 15.02
C LYS A 296 10.26 -11.38 14.75
N LEU A 297 9.80 -10.78 13.65
CA LEU A 297 10.04 -9.35 13.39
C LEU A 297 9.41 -8.46 14.48
N ARG A 298 8.21 -8.81 14.95
CA ARG A 298 7.55 -8.08 16.02
C ARG A 298 8.31 -8.20 17.35
N GLU A 299 8.81 -9.40 17.64
CA GLU A 299 9.59 -9.69 18.85
C GLU A 299 10.88 -8.86 18.91
N VAL A 300 11.71 -8.90 17.86
CA VAL A 300 13.01 -8.20 17.86
C VAL A 300 12.87 -6.68 17.85
N ALA A 301 11.77 -6.16 17.31
CA ALA A 301 11.53 -4.72 17.21
C ALA A 301 11.60 -4.02 18.58
N GLY A 302 11.06 -4.64 19.65
CA GLY A 302 11.03 -4.05 21.00
C GLY A 302 10.60 -2.57 21.00
N THR A 303 11.36 -1.72 21.70
CA THR A 303 11.16 -0.26 21.76
C THR A 303 11.11 0.42 20.38
N TYR A 304 11.86 -0.09 19.40
CA TYR A 304 11.83 0.43 18.04
C TYR A 304 10.47 0.15 17.35
N GLY A 305 9.81 -0.94 17.72
CA GLY A 305 8.43 -1.25 17.30
C GLY A 305 7.42 -0.23 17.82
N THR A 306 7.60 0.29 19.04
CA THR A 306 6.79 1.38 19.60
C THR A 306 6.94 2.66 18.77
N LEU A 307 8.18 3.03 18.41
CA LEU A 307 8.43 4.15 17.51
C LEU A 307 7.72 3.95 16.16
N LEU A 308 7.84 2.76 15.55
CA LEU A 308 7.21 2.48 14.26
C LEU A 308 5.67 2.49 14.31
N ASP A 309 5.08 2.14 15.45
CA ASP A 309 3.63 2.20 15.65
C ASP A 309 3.12 3.63 15.64
N LEU A 310 3.80 4.49 16.40
CA LEU A 310 3.56 5.93 16.45
C LEU A 310 3.72 6.59 15.08
N LEU A 311 4.78 6.24 14.35
CA LEU A 311 5.04 6.79 13.02
C LEU A 311 4.05 6.30 11.96
N GLY A 312 3.22 5.30 12.25
CA GLY A 312 2.27 4.75 11.29
C GLY A 312 2.97 4.12 10.08
N SER A 313 4.13 3.49 10.26
CA SER A 313 4.87 2.88 9.14
C SER A 313 4.04 1.81 8.43
N HIS A 314 3.83 1.95 7.12
CA HIS A 314 3.08 0.95 6.33
C HIS A 314 3.68 -0.47 6.38
N LYS A 315 5.00 -0.58 6.59
CA LYS A 315 5.68 -1.85 6.78
C LYS A 315 5.35 -2.44 8.15
N TRP A 316 5.39 -1.62 9.20
CA TRP A 316 5.00 -2.04 10.54
C TRP A 316 3.52 -2.41 10.64
N VAL A 317 2.63 -1.66 9.99
CA VAL A 317 1.20 -2.02 9.84
C VAL A 317 1.06 -3.42 9.26
N SER A 318 1.89 -3.78 8.28
CA SER A 318 1.88 -5.14 7.70
C SER A 318 2.29 -6.20 8.72
N VAL A 319 3.27 -5.92 9.58
CA VAL A 319 3.64 -6.81 10.70
C VAL A 319 2.47 -6.96 11.69
N LYS A 320 1.83 -5.86 12.10
CA LYS A 320 0.66 -5.89 13.00
C LYS A 320 -0.50 -6.68 12.39
N LEU A 321 -0.80 -6.48 11.11
CA LEU A 321 -1.87 -7.23 10.42
C LEU A 321 -1.65 -8.75 10.39
N VAL A 322 -0.40 -9.22 10.45
CA VAL A 322 -0.09 -10.65 10.49
C VAL A 322 -0.15 -11.20 11.92
N THR A 323 0.23 -10.40 12.90
CA THR A 323 0.52 -10.84 14.27
C THR A 323 -0.54 -10.46 15.31
N ASP A 324 -1.45 -9.54 14.98
CA ASP A 324 -2.51 -9.04 15.84
C ASP A 324 -3.88 -9.24 15.15
N ASP A 325 -4.60 -10.26 15.59
CA ASP A 325 -5.88 -10.64 14.99
C ASP A 325 -6.99 -9.60 15.26
N VAL A 326 -6.94 -8.90 16.40
CA VAL A 326 -7.89 -7.83 16.75
C VAL A 326 -7.65 -6.60 15.87
N PHE A 327 -6.38 -6.19 15.73
CA PHE A 327 -5.98 -5.11 14.83
C PHE A 327 -6.34 -5.47 13.38
N ARG A 328 -6.10 -6.71 12.95
CA ARG A 328 -6.47 -7.20 11.61
C ARG A 328 -7.97 -7.14 11.36
N ALA A 329 -8.80 -7.52 12.33
CA ALA A 329 -10.26 -7.43 12.23
C ALA A 329 -10.72 -5.97 12.10
N THR A 330 -10.20 -5.09 12.95
CA THR A 330 -10.51 -3.65 12.96
C THR A 330 -10.05 -2.96 11.68
N TYR A 331 -8.88 -3.31 11.16
CA TYR A 331 -8.38 -2.76 9.91
C TYR A 331 -9.26 -3.17 8.72
N LYS A 332 -9.74 -4.42 8.70
CA LYS A 332 -10.65 -4.90 7.66
C LYS A 332 -12.01 -4.23 7.71
N SER A 333 -12.54 -3.93 8.90
CA SER A 333 -13.84 -3.24 9.04
C SER A 333 -13.76 -1.77 8.61
N LYS A 334 -12.61 -1.11 8.86
CA LYS A 334 -12.38 0.29 8.43
C LYS A 334 -12.10 0.45 6.93
N LYS A 335 -11.70 -0.61 6.23
CA LYS A 335 -11.35 -0.52 4.80
C LYS A 335 -12.61 -0.27 3.97
N LYS A 336 -12.70 0.93 3.38
CA LYS A 336 -13.73 1.26 2.39
C LYS A 336 -13.73 0.21 1.27
N ARG A 337 -14.88 -0.39 1.01
CA ARG A 337 -15.01 -1.35 -0.09
C ARG A 337 -14.80 -0.59 -1.39
N TYR A 338 -14.29 -1.25 -2.42
CA TYR A 338 -14.07 -0.60 -3.72
C TYR A 338 -15.37 -0.01 -4.30
N ILE A 339 -16.52 -0.61 -3.99
CA ILE A 339 -17.85 -0.05 -4.28
C ILE A 339 -18.05 1.33 -3.64
N ASP A 340 -17.58 1.56 -2.42
CA ASP A 340 -17.71 2.85 -1.71
C ASP A 340 -16.82 3.92 -2.35
N VAL A 341 -15.64 3.52 -2.85
CA VAL A 341 -14.77 4.41 -3.64
C VAL A 341 -15.43 4.79 -4.97
N LEU A 342 -16.01 3.82 -5.67
CA LEU A 342 -16.78 4.09 -6.90
C LEU A 342 -17.96 5.03 -6.61
N ARG A 343 -18.72 4.79 -5.53
CA ARG A 343 -19.81 5.69 -5.13
C ARG A 343 -19.33 7.12 -4.91
N LYS A 344 -18.22 7.31 -4.18
CA LYS A 344 -17.66 8.66 -3.98
C LYS A 344 -17.28 9.34 -5.30
N MET A 345 -16.78 8.58 -6.28
CA MET A 345 -16.42 9.12 -7.60
C MET A 345 -17.64 9.51 -8.45
N TYR A 346 -18.77 8.81 -8.29
CA TYR A 346 -19.97 9.01 -9.12
C TYR A 346 -21.09 9.82 -8.42
N ASN A 347 -21.06 10.00 -7.10
CA ASN A 347 -22.00 10.87 -6.36
C ASN A 347 -21.85 12.37 -6.70
N THR A 348 -20.91 12.76 -7.55
CA THR A 348 -20.83 14.11 -8.14
C THR A 348 -21.78 14.30 -9.33
N ALA A 349 -22.45 13.25 -9.81
CA ALA A 349 -23.44 13.34 -10.88
C ALA A 349 -24.66 12.44 -10.60
N ASN A 350 -25.81 13.10 -10.43
CA ASN A 350 -27.07 12.55 -9.94
C ASN A 350 -27.83 11.72 -10.99
N ASP A 351 -27.19 10.71 -11.61
CA ASP A 351 -27.77 9.94 -12.74
C ASP A 351 -27.68 8.41 -12.51
N ILE A 352 -28.36 7.87 -11.50
CA ILE A 352 -28.51 6.40 -11.33
C ILE A 352 -29.88 5.88 -11.81
N ILE A 353 -30.71 6.73 -12.41
CA ILE A 353 -32.04 6.29 -12.86
C ILE A 353 -32.05 5.78 -14.31
N ASN A 354 -32.55 4.55 -14.45
CA ASN A 354 -33.07 3.87 -15.65
C ASN A 354 -32.11 3.58 -16.82
N ILE A 355 -31.50 2.39 -16.79
CA ILE A 355 -31.15 1.66 -18.01
C ILE A 355 -31.77 0.26 -17.95
N SER A 356 -32.70 0.00 -18.87
CA SER A 356 -33.33 -1.31 -19.05
C SER A 356 -32.31 -2.33 -19.60
N ASN A 357 -32.24 -3.51 -18.98
CA ASN A 357 -31.38 -4.60 -19.42
C ASN A 357 -32.18 -5.60 -20.26
N LYS A 358 -32.32 -5.37 -21.57
CA LYS A 358 -32.70 -6.43 -22.50
C LYS A 358 -31.48 -6.85 -23.32
N ARG A 359 -30.78 -7.88 -22.84
CA ARG A 359 -30.03 -8.82 -23.70
C ARG A 359 -30.25 -10.23 -23.17
N LYS A 360 -30.99 -11.04 -23.95
CA LYS A 360 -31.11 -12.48 -23.75
C LYS A 360 -29.76 -13.12 -24.07
N THR A 361 -29.10 -13.68 -23.07
CA THR A 361 -28.01 -14.65 -23.26
C THR A 361 -28.53 -16.04 -22.92
N ARG A 362 -28.26 -17.02 -23.80
CA ARG A 362 -28.70 -18.42 -23.65
C ARG A 362 -28.23 -18.97 -22.30
N SER A 363 -29.19 -19.27 -21.43
CA SER A 363 -28.99 -19.98 -20.16
C SER A 363 -28.29 -21.32 -20.43
N LYS A 364 -27.12 -21.52 -19.82
CA LYS A 364 -26.55 -22.86 -19.63
C LYS A 364 -27.04 -23.36 -18.28
N ILE A 365 -28.01 -24.27 -18.32
CA ILE A 365 -28.64 -24.91 -17.16
C ILE A 365 -27.56 -25.34 -16.16
N GLY A 366 -27.72 -24.97 -14.87
CA GLY A 366 -26.87 -25.40 -13.75
C GLY A 366 -25.60 -24.58 -13.48
N LYS A 367 -25.33 -23.49 -14.21
CA LYS A 367 -24.13 -22.63 -13.97
C LYS A 367 -24.44 -21.21 -13.54
N THR A 368 -25.69 -20.78 -13.63
CA THR A 368 -26.13 -19.43 -13.30
C THR A 368 -27.24 -19.43 -12.25
N VAL A 369 -27.37 -18.31 -11.56
CA VAL A 369 -28.40 -18.02 -10.56
C VAL A 369 -28.91 -16.60 -10.80
N THR A 370 -30.21 -16.39 -10.67
CA THR A 370 -30.80 -15.04 -10.77
C THR A 370 -31.06 -14.53 -9.36
N ILE A 371 -30.43 -13.41 -8.99
CA ILE A 371 -30.59 -12.78 -7.68
C ILE A 371 -31.07 -11.35 -7.90
N ALA A 372 -32.21 -10.97 -7.32
CA ALA A 372 -32.85 -9.66 -7.52
C ALA A 372 -33.01 -9.29 -9.01
N GLY A 373 -33.31 -10.27 -9.87
CA GLY A 373 -33.42 -10.10 -11.32
C GLY A 373 -32.10 -9.85 -12.05
N VAL A 374 -30.97 -10.16 -11.41
CA VAL A 374 -29.62 -10.13 -11.99
C VAL A 374 -29.11 -11.55 -12.16
N GLU A 375 -28.89 -11.99 -13.39
CA GLU A 375 -28.26 -13.29 -13.67
C GLU A 375 -26.75 -13.25 -13.34
N MET A 376 -26.29 -14.15 -12.48
CA MET A 376 -24.91 -14.27 -12.02
C MET A 376 -24.42 -15.70 -12.25
N SER A 377 -23.12 -15.88 -12.48
CA SER A 377 -22.51 -17.21 -12.66
C SER A 377 -21.85 -17.68 -11.37
N PHE A 378 -22.04 -18.96 -11.02
CA PHE A 378 -21.35 -19.55 -9.88
C PHE A 378 -19.87 -19.84 -10.18
N CYS A 379 -19.01 -19.63 -9.19
CA CYS A 379 -17.60 -20.02 -9.23
C CYS A 379 -17.09 -20.50 -7.87
N LEU A 380 -16.30 -21.58 -7.88
CA LEU A 380 -15.45 -21.98 -6.76
C LEU A 380 -14.12 -21.25 -6.86
N TRP A 381 -13.78 -20.46 -5.85
CA TRP A 381 -12.47 -19.79 -5.78
C TRP A 381 -11.47 -20.67 -5.01
N GLY A 382 -10.17 -20.57 -5.32
CA GLY A 382 -9.12 -21.45 -4.78
C GLY A 382 -8.95 -21.47 -3.26
N ARG A 383 -9.68 -20.65 -2.50
CA ARG A 383 -9.74 -20.73 -1.03
C ARG A 383 -10.83 -21.63 -0.49
N GLY A 384 -11.63 -22.22 -1.38
CA GLY A 384 -12.67 -23.18 -1.04
C GLY A 384 -14.00 -22.57 -0.63
N SER A 385 -14.36 -21.42 -1.21
CA SER A 385 -15.68 -20.81 -1.04
C SER A 385 -16.38 -20.70 -2.41
N LEU A 386 -17.71 -20.80 -2.38
CA LEU A 386 -18.60 -20.59 -3.52
C LEU A 386 -19.01 -19.11 -3.58
N PHE A 387 -19.06 -18.55 -4.79
CA PHE A 387 -19.48 -17.18 -5.05
C PHE A 387 -20.38 -17.14 -6.29
N ALA A 388 -21.27 -16.15 -6.35
CA ALA A 388 -21.96 -15.79 -7.59
C ALA A 388 -21.36 -14.48 -8.10
N ARG A 389 -21.00 -14.41 -9.38
CA ARG A 389 -20.35 -13.23 -9.98
C ARG A 389 -20.95 -12.83 -11.32
N ARG A 390 -20.91 -11.54 -11.63
CA ARG A 390 -21.29 -10.95 -12.92
C ARG A 390 -20.22 -9.98 -13.38
N TYR A 391 -19.79 -10.12 -14.64
CA TYR A 391 -18.86 -9.19 -15.29
C TYR A 391 -19.66 -8.12 -16.04
N VAL A 392 -19.21 -6.87 -15.95
CA VAL A 392 -19.74 -5.74 -16.73
C VAL A 392 -18.59 -4.84 -17.17
N SER A 393 -18.66 -4.24 -18.35
CA SER A 393 -17.57 -3.37 -18.85
C SER A 393 -17.60 -1.94 -18.30
N ASP A 394 -18.64 -1.58 -17.55
CA ASP A 394 -18.91 -0.21 -17.12
C ASP A 394 -19.14 -0.14 -15.61
N SER A 395 -18.57 0.89 -14.97
CA SER A 395 -18.63 1.12 -13.53
C SER A 395 -20.02 1.55 -13.06
N LYS A 396 -20.77 2.35 -13.84
CA LYS A 396 -22.15 2.74 -13.49
C LYS A 396 -23.07 1.52 -13.47
N ARG A 397 -22.95 0.63 -14.47
CA ARG A 397 -23.65 -0.66 -14.49
C ARG A 397 -23.28 -1.55 -13.30
N ALA A 398 -22.01 -1.57 -12.91
CA ALA A 398 -21.57 -2.32 -11.73
C ALA A 398 -22.22 -1.78 -10.45
N LEU A 399 -22.30 -0.46 -10.30
CA LEU A 399 -22.99 0.19 -9.18
C LEU A 399 -24.49 -0.09 -9.18
N ASN A 400 -25.18 -0.03 -10.34
CA ASN A 400 -26.61 -0.34 -10.44
C ASN A 400 -26.91 -1.79 -10.03
N ILE A 401 -26.12 -2.75 -10.53
CA ILE A 401 -26.25 -4.16 -10.11
C ILE A 401 -26.06 -4.28 -8.61
N ALA A 402 -25.05 -3.61 -8.05
CA ALA A 402 -24.81 -3.67 -6.62
C ALA A 402 -25.98 -3.09 -5.80
N SER A 403 -26.51 -1.93 -6.19
CA SER A 403 -27.70 -1.34 -5.55
C SER A 403 -28.91 -2.28 -5.59
N ARG A 404 -29.15 -3.00 -6.70
CA ARG A 404 -30.21 -4.02 -6.79
C ARG A 404 -29.99 -5.23 -5.90
N LEU A 405 -28.74 -5.63 -5.67
CA LEU A 405 -28.45 -6.70 -4.73
C LEU A 405 -28.65 -6.23 -3.28
N GLU A 406 -28.35 -4.97 -2.98
CA GLU A 406 -28.61 -4.39 -1.65
C GLU A 406 -30.09 -4.31 -1.30
N THR A 407 -30.99 -4.12 -2.28
CA THR A 407 -32.45 -4.10 -2.01
C THR A 407 -32.99 -5.43 -1.50
N VAL A 408 -32.27 -6.54 -1.71
CA VAL A 408 -32.60 -7.86 -1.16
C VAL A 408 -31.74 -8.23 0.05
N GLY A 409 -31.12 -7.24 0.70
CA GLY A 409 -30.37 -7.42 1.95
C GLY A 409 -28.97 -8.04 1.78
N ILE A 410 -28.42 -8.04 0.57
CA ILE A 410 -27.08 -8.57 0.28
C ILE A 410 -26.05 -7.43 0.34
N ALA A 411 -24.84 -7.73 0.80
CA ALA A 411 -23.71 -6.80 0.74
C ALA A 411 -22.75 -7.17 -0.42
N PRO A 412 -23.04 -6.77 -1.67
CA PRO A 412 -22.22 -7.14 -2.82
C PRO A 412 -20.84 -6.48 -2.77
N ASN A 413 -19.90 -7.11 -3.47
CA ASN A 413 -18.56 -6.57 -3.67
C ASN A 413 -18.34 -6.26 -5.15
N VAL A 414 -17.72 -5.11 -5.44
CA VAL A 414 -17.32 -4.72 -6.80
C VAL A 414 -15.80 -4.70 -6.86
N LEU A 415 -15.20 -5.26 -7.91
CA LEU A 415 -13.76 -5.21 -8.17
C LEU A 415 -13.48 -4.86 -9.63
N ARG A 416 -12.38 -4.16 -9.90
CA ARG A 416 -11.87 -3.99 -11.27
C ARG A 416 -11.07 -5.22 -11.69
N SER A 417 -11.37 -5.75 -12.86
CA SER A 417 -10.72 -6.91 -13.49
C SER A 417 -10.42 -6.57 -14.96
N GLY A 418 -9.23 -6.02 -15.19
CA GLY A 418 -8.83 -5.52 -16.51
C GLY A 418 -9.68 -4.33 -16.98
N ASP A 419 -10.26 -4.48 -18.16
CA ASP A 419 -11.23 -3.58 -18.81
C ASP A 419 -12.66 -3.72 -18.27
N LYS A 420 -12.89 -4.67 -17.34
CA LYS A 420 -14.22 -4.98 -16.79
C LYS A 420 -14.26 -4.77 -15.27
N PHE A 421 -15.49 -4.72 -14.76
CA PHE A 421 -15.84 -4.77 -13.36
C PHE A 421 -16.51 -6.11 -13.06
N VAL A 422 -16.23 -6.66 -11.88
CA VAL A 422 -16.86 -7.86 -11.36
C VAL A 422 -17.68 -7.49 -10.15
N VAL A 423 -18.98 -7.71 -10.22
CA VAL A 423 -19.86 -7.69 -9.05
C VAL A 423 -20.01 -9.12 -8.55
N TYR A 424 -19.74 -9.38 -7.27
CA TYR A 424 -19.88 -10.72 -6.70
C TYR A 424 -20.57 -10.72 -5.34
N VAL A 425 -21.31 -11.80 -5.11
CA VAL A 425 -21.97 -12.16 -3.85
C VAL A 425 -21.15 -13.27 -3.19
N ASN A 426 -20.87 -13.09 -1.90
CA ASN A 426 -20.08 -14.03 -1.11
C ASN A 426 -20.92 -15.24 -0.66
N MET A 427 -20.24 -16.27 -0.14
CA MET A 427 -20.91 -17.49 0.32
C MET A 427 -21.92 -17.22 1.43
N SER A 428 -21.60 -16.38 2.43
CA SER A 428 -22.51 -16.12 3.55
C SER A 428 -23.84 -15.49 3.11
N ASP A 429 -23.80 -14.57 2.15
CA ASP A 429 -25.00 -13.96 1.61
C ASP A 429 -25.77 -14.92 0.69
N LEU A 430 -25.06 -15.77 -0.08
CA LEU A 430 -25.71 -16.85 -0.84
C LEU A 430 -26.43 -17.84 0.06
N LEU A 431 -25.84 -18.20 1.21
CA LEU A 431 -26.46 -19.10 2.18
C LEU A 431 -27.73 -18.49 2.78
N LYS A 432 -27.67 -17.21 3.22
CA LYS A 432 -28.86 -16.49 3.71
C LYS A 432 -29.98 -16.42 2.68
N LEU A 433 -29.64 -16.27 1.40
CA LEU A 433 -30.62 -16.32 0.32
C LEU A 433 -31.18 -17.73 0.14
N ALA A 434 -30.31 -18.74 0.09
CA ALA A 434 -30.71 -20.14 -0.07
C ALA A 434 -31.61 -20.63 1.06
N GLU A 435 -31.46 -20.11 2.28
CA GLU A 435 -32.37 -20.39 3.39
C GLU A 435 -33.81 -19.93 3.11
N LYS A 436 -33.99 -18.86 2.34
CA LYS A 436 -35.29 -18.23 2.06
C LYS A 436 -35.86 -18.53 0.66
N ASP A 437 -34.99 -18.85 -0.30
CA ASP A 437 -35.33 -19.06 -1.70
C ASP A 437 -34.86 -20.44 -2.15
N GLU A 438 -35.83 -21.33 -2.38
CA GLU A 438 -35.60 -22.70 -2.83
C GLU A 438 -34.97 -22.77 -4.22
N THR A 439 -35.25 -21.80 -5.10
CA THR A 439 -34.65 -21.75 -6.45
C THR A 439 -33.16 -21.50 -6.36
N ILE A 440 -32.74 -20.56 -5.49
CA ILE A 440 -31.32 -20.27 -5.25
C ILE A 440 -30.64 -21.49 -4.60
N ARG A 441 -31.28 -22.11 -3.61
CA ARG A 441 -30.77 -23.32 -2.94
C ARG A 441 -30.53 -24.46 -3.94
N THR A 442 -31.52 -24.76 -4.78
CA THR A 442 -31.44 -25.82 -5.79
C THR A 442 -30.34 -25.51 -6.82
N ALA A 443 -30.23 -24.26 -7.28
CA ALA A 443 -29.17 -23.86 -8.21
C ALA A 443 -27.76 -24.04 -7.61
N MET A 444 -27.58 -23.74 -6.31
CA MET A 444 -26.31 -23.99 -5.61
C MET A 444 -26.00 -25.49 -5.53
N ILE A 445 -26.98 -26.31 -5.16
CA ILE A 445 -26.82 -27.78 -5.05
C ILE A 445 -26.46 -28.38 -6.41
N MET A 446 -27.18 -28.03 -7.47
CA MET A 446 -26.89 -28.51 -8.83
C MET A 446 -25.49 -28.13 -9.28
N TYR A 447 -25.05 -26.89 -9.00
CA TYR A 447 -23.71 -26.44 -9.34
C TYR A 447 -22.63 -27.22 -8.57
N LEU A 448 -22.82 -27.43 -7.27
CA LEU A 448 -21.87 -28.19 -6.44
C LEU A 448 -21.81 -29.66 -6.86
N ALA A 449 -22.96 -30.30 -7.15
CA ALA A 449 -23.05 -31.66 -7.66
C ALA A 449 -22.31 -31.82 -9.01
N ASP A 450 -22.49 -30.88 -9.94
CA ASP A 450 -21.71 -30.85 -11.19
C ASP A 450 -20.21 -30.72 -10.92
N LYS A 451 -19.80 -29.92 -9.93
CA LYS A 451 -18.38 -29.76 -9.58
C LYS A 451 -17.79 -30.99 -8.90
N VAL A 452 -18.58 -31.76 -8.15
CA VAL A 452 -18.16 -33.07 -7.61
C VAL A 452 -17.95 -34.09 -8.73
N LYS A 453 -18.87 -34.16 -9.69
CA LYS A 453 -18.81 -35.13 -10.79
C LYS A 453 -17.75 -34.76 -11.85
N ASN A 454 -17.76 -33.50 -12.29
CA ASN A 454 -17.06 -33.04 -13.50
C ASN A 454 -15.97 -31.99 -13.23
N GLY A 455 -15.74 -31.59 -11.97
CA GLY A 455 -14.76 -30.55 -11.63
C GLY A 455 -13.31 -31.03 -11.72
N THR A 456 -12.36 -30.09 -11.65
CA THR A 456 -10.94 -30.38 -11.43
C THR A 456 -10.71 -30.98 -10.03
N PRO A 457 -9.59 -31.67 -9.74
CA PRO A 457 -9.35 -32.30 -8.44
C PRO A 457 -9.62 -31.35 -7.25
N ARG A 458 -9.12 -30.11 -7.34
CA ARG A 458 -9.36 -29.07 -6.33
C ARG A 458 -10.81 -28.63 -6.23
N GLN A 459 -11.54 -28.55 -7.36
CA GLN A 459 -12.96 -28.20 -7.34
C GLN A 459 -13.81 -29.30 -6.70
N ARG A 460 -13.48 -30.58 -6.94
CA ARG A 460 -14.16 -31.72 -6.31
C ARG A 460 -13.97 -31.71 -4.80
N GLU A 461 -12.75 -31.48 -4.34
CA GLU A 461 -12.43 -31.37 -2.91
C GLU A 461 -13.25 -30.25 -2.24
N ILE A 462 -13.24 -29.05 -2.83
CA ILE A 462 -13.99 -27.91 -2.32
C ILE A 462 -15.49 -28.19 -2.32
N ALA A 463 -16.05 -28.71 -3.42
CA ALA A 463 -17.48 -28.96 -3.55
C ALA A 463 -17.96 -30.02 -2.54
N ASN A 464 -17.22 -31.12 -2.40
CA ASN A 464 -17.51 -32.16 -1.40
C ASN A 464 -17.48 -31.62 0.02
N ARG A 465 -16.48 -30.79 0.35
CA ARG A 465 -16.40 -30.15 1.66
C ARG A 465 -17.61 -29.27 1.92
N LEU A 466 -17.96 -28.38 0.98
CA LEU A 466 -19.09 -27.46 1.13
C LEU A 466 -20.42 -28.21 1.26
N MET A 467 -20.64 -29.29 0.51
CA MET A 467 -21.88 -30.09 0.65
C MET A 467 -21.99 -30.78 2.02
N LYS A 468 -20.86 -31.18 2.63
CA LYS A 468 -20.85 -31.79 3.98
C LYS A 468 -20.98 -30.77 5.10
N GLU A 469 -20.35 -29.60 4.93
CA GLU A 469 -20.25 -28.56 5.95
C GLU A 469 -21.59 -27.88 6.22
N TYR A 470 -22.47 -27.81 5.22
CA TYR A 470 -23.69 -27.01 5.28
C TYR A 470 -24.96 -27.89 5.21
N PRO A 471 -25.70 -28.03 6.32
CA PRO A 471 -26.89 -28.90 6.39
C PRO A 471 -27.98 -28.58 5.36
N LEU A 472 -28.07 -27.33 4.89
CA LEU A 472 -29.03 -26.94 3.85
C LEU A 472 -28.84 -27.67 2.51
N PHE A 473 -27.71 -28.36 2.30
CA PHE A 473 -27.44 -29.18 1.12
C PHE A 473 -27.70 -30.67 1.35
N ASN A 474 -27.94 -31.11 2.59
CA ASN A 474 -28.04 -32.53 2.94
C ASN A 474 -29.32 -33.24 2.48
N ARG A 475 -30.38 -32.49 2.10
CA ARG A 475 -31.66 -33.08 1.64
C ARG A 475 -31.58 -33.84 0.31
N PHE A 476 -30.47 -33.77 -0.41
CA PHE A 476 -30.26 -34.49 -1.68
C PHE A 476 -29.19 -35.60 -1.59
N ILE A 477 -28.68 -35.90 -0.39
CA ILE A 477 -27.69 -36.95 -0.16
C ILE A 477 -28.39 -38.28 0.15
N VAL A 478 -29.37 -38.71 -0.67
CA VAL A 478 -29.76 -40.12 -0.81
C VAL A 478 -30.37 -40.34 -2.21
N GLY A 479 -29.61 -41.01 -3.08
CA GLY A 479 -30.14 -41.85 -4.17
C GLY A 479 -30.98 -41.24 -5.30
N THR A 480 -31.29 -39.94 -5.32
CA THR A 480 -32.14 -39.33 -6.34
C THR A 480 -31.34 -38.48 -7.32
N ASP A 481 -31.47 -38.79 -8.61
CA ASP A 481 -30.91 -38.00 -9.71
C ASP A 481 -31.45 -36.56 -9.63
N PRO A 482 -30.61 -35.54 -9.43
CA PRO A 482 -31.07 -34.15 -9.38
C PRO A 482 -31.69 -33.66 -10.72
N TYR A 483 -31.61 -34.45 -11.79
CA TYR A 483 -32.30 -34.20 -13.05
C TYR A 483 -33.70 -34.84 -13.16
N ALA A 484 -34.11 -35.68 -12.20
CA ALA A 484 -35.40 -36.38 -12.26
C ALA A 484 -36.62 -35.46 -12.09
N GLN A 485 -36.49 -34.37 -11.31
CA GLN A 485 -37.58 -33.41 -11.05
C GLN A 485 -37.89 -32.48 -12.24
N LEU A 486 -37.14 -32.55 -13.34
CA LEU A 486 -37.37 -31.78 -14.57
C LEU A 486 -38.02 -32.60 -15.70
N ARG A 487 -38.33 -33.88 -15.46
CA ARG A 487 -39.03 -34.76 -16.41
C ARG A 487 -40.48 -35.08 -16.01
N ALA A 488 -40.98 -34.48 -14.94
CA ALA A 488 -42.36 -34.62 -14.47
C ALA A 488 -43.18 -33.37 -14.79
#